data_AF-A0A927K0Y5-F1
#
_entry.id   AF-A0A927K0Y5-F1
#
_cell.length_a   1.000
_cell.length_b   1.000
_cell.length_c   1.000
_cell.angle_alpha   90.00
_cell.angle_beta   90.00
_cell.angle_gamma   90.00
#
_symmetry.space_group_name_H-M   'P 1'
#
loop_
_entity.id
_entity.type
_entity.pdbx_description
1 polymer ?
#
loop_
_entity_poly.entity_id
_entity_poly.type
_entity_poly.pdbx_seq_one_letter_code
_entity_poly.pdbx_strand_id
1 'polypeptide(L)'
;MNTTPTPIAEVRIRKTAAAAKPRSAAHLIFPKSPVRTAPAPVAPPASRSAANIHIRKKAVSAPPIGQIALIPRLRRLVHDCGPNRNDAVIAAITACIGEGVNTIGGIIAVLIKVGFNGGHVARFVKSEAGDHPDRHRWRKEPDGTYALHV
;
A
#
# COMPACT_ATOMS: atom_id res chain seq x y z
N MET A 1 -49.73 11.42 -17.62
CA MET A 1 -50.01 10.11 -16.98
C MET A 1 -49.84 9.05 -18.05
N ASN A 2 -48.85 8.16 -17.88
CA ASN A 2 -48.78 6.78 -18.38
C ASN A 2 -47.35 6.27 -18.15
N THR A 3 -47.17 5.65 -16.99
CA THR A 3 -45.95 4.98 -16.55
C THR A 3 -45.99 3.52 -16.99
N THR A 4 -45.07 3.12 -17.87
CA THR A 4 -44.81 1.71 -18.19
C THR A 4 -43.77 1.17 -17.21
N PRO A 5 -44.07 0.14 -16.39
CA PRO A 5 -43.08 -0.47 -15.50
C PRO A 5 -42.20 -1.48 -16.27
N THR A 6 -40.90 -1.21 -16.33
CA THR A 6 -39.89 -2.16 -16.82
C THR A 6 -39.64 -3.24 -15.75
N PRO A 7 -39.66 -4.54 -16.09
CA PRO A 7 -39.45 -5.61 -15.13
C PRO A 7 -37.99 -5.70 -14.66
N ILE A 8 -37.85 -5.84 -13.34
CA ILE A 8 -36.64 -6.10 -12.55
C ILE A 8 -36.49 -7.62 -12.36
N ALA A 9 -35.24 -8.06 -12.16
CA ALA A 9 -34.73 -9.41 -11.82
C ALA A 9 -34.24 -10.22 -13.06
N GLU A 10 -33.06 -10.85 -13.04
CA GLU A 10 -32.62 -11.81 -12.02
C GLU A 10 -31.07 -11.96 -12.06
N VAL A 11 -30.38 -11.58 -10.98
CA VAL A 11 -28.94 -11.84 -10.79
C VAL A 11 -28.78 -13.22 -10.17
N ARG A 12 -28.33 -14.17 -10.98
CA ARG A 12 -28.13 -15.57 -10.58
C ARG A 12 -26.76 -15.73 -9.90
N ILE A 13 -26.75 -15.57 -8.57
CA ILE A 13 -25.59 -15.86 -7.73
C ILE A 13 -25.42 -17.39 -7.66
N ARG A 14 -24.38 -17.94 -8.29
CA ARG A 14 -23.96 -19.33 -8.09
C ARG A 14 -22.95 -19.40 -6.95
N LYS A 15 -23.45 -19.90 -5.81
CA LYS A 15 -22.72 -20.41 -4.66
C LYS A 15 -22.30 -21.85 -4.96
N THR A 16 -21.01 -22.17 -4.92
CA THR A 16 -20.54 -23.53 -4.63
C THR A 16 -19.23 -23.49 -3.86
N ALA A 17 -19.28 -24.09 -2.67
CA ALA A 17 -18.17 -24.27 -1.75
C ALA A 17 -17.28 -25.45 -2.17
N ALA A 18 -16.08 -25.43 -1.58
CA ALA A 18 -15.06 -26.46 -1.45
C ALA A 18 -15.48 -27.92 -1.66
N ALA A 19 -14.66 -28.66 -2.41
CA ALA A 19 -14.44 -30.08 -2.22
C ALA A 19 -12.96 -30.40 -2.49
N ALA A 20 -12.25 -30.69 -1.40
CA ALA A 20 -10.92 -31.26 -1.42
C ALA A 20 -10.93 -32.67 -2.04
N LYS A 21 -9.89 -33.01 -2.81
CA LYS A 21 -9.51 -34.40 -3.03
C LYS A 21 -7.99 -34.53 -3.01
N PRO A 22 -7.43 -35.44 -2.19
CA PRO A 22 -6.01 -35.66 -2.09
C PRO A 22 -5.55 -36.54 -3.25
N ARG A 23 -4.48 -36.17 -3.94
CA ARG A 23 -3.84 -37.05 -4.92
C ARG A 23 -2.33 -37.03 -4.79
N SER A 24 -1.85 -38.19 -4.36
CA SER A 24 -0.64 -38.88 -4.81
C SER A 24 0.69 -38.33 -4.33
N ALA A 25 1.22 -39.01 -3.32
CA ALA A 25 2.64 -39.06 -3.00
C ALA A 25 3.43 -39.55 -4.24
N ALA A 26 4.05 -38.60 -4.94
CA ALA A 26 5.08 -38.91 -5.90
C ALA A 26 6.35 -39.30 -5.12
N HIS A 27 6.78 -40.52 -5.39
CA HIS A 27 7.99 -41.16 -4.92
C HIS A 27 9.21 -40.35 -5.38
N LEU A 28 9.73 -39.46 -4.53
CA LEU A 28 11.04 -38.86 -4.75
C LEU A 28 12.09 -39.72 -4.04
N ILE A 29 12.66 -40.61 -4.84
CA ILE A 29 13.90 -41.32 -4.55
C ILE A 29 14.99 -40.25 -4.39
N PHE A 30 15.46 -40.05 -3.16
CA PHE A 30 16.68 -39.26 -2.94
C PHE A 30 17.90 -40.16 -3.18
N PRO A 31 18.73 -39.90 -4.21
CA PRO A 31 20.04 -40.52 -4.27
C PRO A 31 20.85 -40.06 -3.05
N LYS A 32 21.48 -41.04 -2.39
CA LYS A 32 22.35 -40.88 -1.24
C LYS A 32 23.47 -39.91 -1.62
N SER A 33 23.40 -38.67 -1.13
CA SER A 33 24.45 -37.67 -1.34
C SER A 33 25.79 -38.18 -0.79
N PRO A 34 26.92 -37.93 -1.47
CA PRO A 34 28.23 -38.31 -0.99
C PRO A 34 28.58 -37.58 0.32
N VAL A 35 29.23 -38.31 1.23
CA VAL A 35 29.80 -37.81 2.47
C VAL A 35 30.70 -36.62 2.14
N ARG A 36 30.23 -35.42 2.50
CA ARG A 36 30.95 -34.18 2.33
C ARG A 36 32.01 -34.13 3.43
N THR A 37 33.24 -34.49 3.09
CA THR A 37 34.43 -34.26 3.91
C THR A 37 34.42 -32.82 4.38
N ALA A 38 34.42 -32.62 5.71
CA ALA A 38 34.45 -31.29 6.30
C ALA A 38 35.71 -30.56 5.83
N PRO A 39 35.60 -29.36 5.24
CA PRO A 39 36.77 -28.51 5.05
C PRO A 39 37.30 -28.10 6.44
N ALA A 40 38.62 -28.03 6.54
CA ALA A 40 39.38 -27.58 7.71
C ALA A 40 38.79 -26.29 8.32
N PRO A 41 38.99 -26.05 9.64
CA PRO A 41 38.50 -24.85 10.31
C PRO A 41 39.17 -23.60 9.71
N VAL A 42 38.54 -23.03 8.69
CA VAL A 42 38.82 -21.67 8.25
C VAL A 42 38.36 -20.74 9.38
N ALA A 43 39.32 -19.97 9.88
CA ALA A 43 39.14 -18.96 10.91
C ALA A 43 37.85 -18.15 10.67
N PRO A 44 37.13 -17.76 11.74
CA PRO A 44 35.89 -16.99 11.60
C PRO A 44 36.15 -15.73 10.77
N PRO A 45 35.29 -15.42 9.77
CA PRO A 45 35.41 -14.14 9.08
C PRO A 45 35.35 -13.04 10.13
N ALA A 46 36.40 -12.21 10.15
CA ALA A 46 36.48 -11.06 11.03
C ALA A 46 35.13 -10.34 11.02
N SER A 47 34.55 -10.18 12.21
CA SER A 47 33.30 -9.47 12.44
C SER A 47 33.34 -8.18 11.62
N ARG A 48 32.56 -8.11 10.52
CA ARG A 48 32.39 -6.87 9.76
C ARG A 48 31.53 -5.97 10.63
N SER A 49 32.21 -5.35 11.59
CA SER A 49 31.65 -4.38 12.51
C SER A 49 30.92 -3.35 11.66
N ALA A 50 29.64 -3.15 11.92
CA ALA A 50 28.79 -2.15 11.28
C ALA A 50 29.18 -0.70 11.68
N ALA A 51 30.46 -0.47 11.96
CA ALA A 51 31.02 0.78 12.46
C ALA A 51 30.94 1.94 11.44
N ASN A 52 30.53 1.66 10.19
CA ASN A 52 30.54 2.66 9.12
C ASN A 52 29.18 2.84 8.40
N ILE A 53 28.06 2.43 9.02
CA ILE A 53 26.74 2.78 8.50
C ILE A 53 26.46 4.24 8.83
N HIS A 54 26.81 5.11 7.87
CA HIS A 54 26.41 6.51 7.90
C HIS A 54 24.92 6.61 7.54
N ILE A 55 24.05 6.57 8.56
CA ILE A 55 22.66 6.99 8.40
C ILE A 55 22.67 8.49 8.12
N ARG A 56 22.76 8.86 6.84
CA ARG A 56 22.54 10.25 6.42
C ARG A 56 21.10 10.59 6.83
N LYS A 57 20.94 11.40 7.87
CA LYS A 57 19.67 12.04 8.18
C LYS A 57 19.29 12.83 6.93
N LYS A 58 18.38 12.28 6.12
CA LYS A 58 17.83 12.99 4.97
C LYS A 58 17.30 14.30 5.53
N ALA A 59 17.89 15.42 5.11
CA ALA A 59 17.47 16.74 5.55
C ALA A 59 15.97 16.83 5.30
N VAL A 60 15.21 16.90 6.38
CA VAL A 60 13.78 17.15 6.31
C VAL A 60 13.68 18.61 5.91
N SER A 61 13.66 18.85 4.60
CA SER A 61 13.35 20.17 4.04
C SER A 61 12.10 20.68 4.75
N ALA A 62 12.20 21.89 5.30
CA ALA A 62 11.10 22.50 6.02
C ALA A 62 9.83 22.39 5.16
N PRO A 63 8.70 21.96 5.73
CA PRO A 63 7.47 21.83 4.97
C PRO A 63 7.18 23.19 4.32
N PRO A 64 6.94 23.28 2.99
CA PRO A 64 6.50 24.51 2.37
C PRO A 64 5.32 25.06 3.16
N ILE A 65 5.24 26.37 3.33
CA ILE A 65 4.32 27.05 4.26
C ILE A 65 2.85 26.55 4.11
N GLY A 66 2.44 26.13 2.91
CA GLY A 66 1.15 25.50 2.65
C GLY A 66 0.87 24.19 3.40
N GLN A 67 1.89 23.36 3.68
CA GLN A 67 1.74 22.10 4.42
C GLN A 67 1.38 22.30 5.90
N ILE A 68 1.71 23.46 6.49
CA ILE A 68 1.36 23.76 7.88
C ILE A 68 -0.14 24.02 8.01
N ALA A 69 -0.72 24.74 7.05
CA ALA A 69 -2.17 24.97 6.98
C ALA A 69 -2.97 23.72 6.55
N LEU A 70 -2.32 22.78 5.85
CA LEU A 70 -2.95 21.54 5.39
C LEU A 70 -3.34 20.60 6.54
N ILE A 71 -2.49 20.46 7.57
CA ILE A 71 -2.70 19.46 8.64
C ILE A 71 -3.99 19.71 9.44
N PRO A 72 -4.30 20.94 9.91
CA PRO A 72 -5.57 21.22 10.58
C PRO A 72 -6.79 20.92 9.70
N ARG A 73 -6.72 21.25 8.40
CA ARG A 73 -7.81 20.97 7.44
C ARG A 73 -8.02 19.47 7.27
N LEU A 74 -6.94 18.69 7.15
CA LEU A 74 -7.01 17.23 7.07
C LEU A 74 -7.57 16.59 8.34
N ARG A 75 -7.23 17.11 9.53
CA ARG A 75 -7.80 16.60 10.79
C ARG A 75 -9.31 16.80 10.84
N ARG A 76 -9.80 17.97 10.41
CA ARG A 76 -11.23 18.24 10.30
C ARG A 76 -11.90 17.31 9.29
N LEU A 77 -11.31 17.17 8.10
CA LEU A 77 -11.81 16.25 7.07
C LEU A 77 -11.94 14.80 7.59
N VAL A 78 -10.91 14.31 8.28
CA VAL A 78 -10.89 12.96 8.86
C VAL A 78 -11.96 12.79 9.93
N HIS A 79 -12.19 13.82 10.76
CA HIS A 79 -13.27 13.81 11.74
C HIS A 79 -14.64 13.77 11.05
N ASP A 80 -14.84 14.54 9.98
CA ASP A 80 -16.10 14.63 9.24
C ASP A 80 -16.42 13.35 8.45
N CYS A 81 -15.42 12.53 8.12
CA CYS A 81 -15.62 11.21 7.49
C CYS A 81 -16.27 10.17 8.42
N GLY A 82 -16.34 10.43 9.74
CA GLY A 82 -16.94 9.52 10.71
C GLY A 82 -16.06 8.31 11.03
N PRO A 83 -16.64 7.19 11.51
CA PRO A 83 -15.88 6.07 12.06
C PRO A 83 -15.18 5.19 11.02
N ASN A 84 -15.51 5.32 9.73
CA ASN A 84 -14.90 4.50 8.68
C ASN A 84 -13.50 5.02 8.33
N ARG A 85 -12.48 4.38 8.92
CA ARG A 85 -11.06 4.74 8.69
C ARG A 85 -10.62 4.57 7.24
N ASN A 86 -11.23 3.68 6.47
CA ASN A 86 -10.86 3.48 5.07
C ASN A 86 -11.30 4.68 4.23
N ASP A 87 -12.53 5.15 4.42
CA ASP A 87 -13.02 6.34 3.72
C ASP A 87 -12.22 7.57 4.15
N ALA A 88 -11.92 7.69 5.44
CA ALA A 88 -11.10 8.78 5.96
C ALA A 88 -9.68 8.79 5.38
N VAL A 89 -9.04 7.63 5.20
CA VAL A 89 -7.69 7.57 4.59
C VAL A 89 -7.74 7.92 3.11
N ILE A 90 -8.75 7.44 2.38
CA ILE A 90 -8.95 7.77 0.96
C ILE A 90 -9.19 9.27 0.79
N ALA A 91 -10.07 9.86 1.59
CA ALA A 91 -10.35 11.29 1.56
C ALA A 91 -9.10 12.12 1.87
N ALA A 92 -8.32 11.72 2.89
CA ALA A 92 -7.09 12.40 3.26
C ALA A 92 -6.01 12.32 2.16
N ILE A 93 -5.82 11.16 1.51
CA ILE A 93 -4.89 11.01 0.38
C ILE A 93 -5.33 11.88 -0.79
N THR A 94 -6.62 11.87 -1.11
CA THR A 94 -7.21 12.67 -2.20
C THR A 94 -6.98 14.17 -1.96
N ALA A 95 -7.22 14.65 -0.74
CA ALA A 95 -6.96 16.02 -0.35
C ALA A 95 -5.46 16.37 -0.42
N CYS A 96 -4.57 15.47 0.01
CA CYS A 96 -3.12 15.67 -0.14
C CYS A 96 -2.71 15.85 -1.61
N ILE A 97 -3.21 15.00 -2.52
CA ILE A 97 -2.89 15.08 -3.94
C ILE A 97 -3.45 16.38 -4.54
N GLY A 98 -4.70 16.75 -4.20
CA GLY A 98 -5.31 18.01 -4.65
C GLY A 98 -4.58 19.27 -4.18
N GLU A 99 -3.89 19.19 -3.04
CA GLU A 99 -3.08 20.28 -2.48
C GLU A 99 -1.60 20.22 -2.91
N GLY A 100 -1.27 19.36 -3.88
CA GLY A 100 0.07 19.24 -4.47
C GLY A 100 1.04 18.35 -3.69
N VAL A 101 0.60 17.70 -2.60
CA VAL A 101 1.38 16.64 -1.92
C VAL A 101 1.16 15.33 -2.66
N ASN A 102 1.85 15.20 -3.79
CA ASN A 102 1.64 14.14 -4.77
C ASN A 102 2.73 13.04 -4.75
N THR A 103 3.62 13.00 -3.76
CA THR A 103 4.63 11.92 -3.64
C THR A 103 4.27 11.00 -2.49
N ILE A 104 4.53 9.69 -2.62
CA ILE A 104 4.19 8.72 -1.55
C ILE A 104 4.85 9.07 -0.21
N GLY A 105 6.10 9.55 -0.24
CA GLY A 105 6.81 9.98 0.95
C GLY A 105 6.19 11.23 1.59
N GLY A 106 5.76 12.20 0.78
CA GLY A 106 5.06 13.40 1.26
C GLY A 106 3.69 13.07 1.85
N ILE A 107 2.91 12.24 1.16
CA ILE A 107 1.58 11.79 1.61
C ILE A 107 1.71 11.08 2.97
N ILE A 108 2.62 10.10 3.07
CA ILE A 108 2.85 9.38 4.33
C ILE A 108 3.28 10.34 5.45
N ALA A 109 4.22 11.26 5.18
CA ALA A 109 4.70 12.21 6.18
C ALA A 109 3.59 13.13 6.70
N VAL A 110 2.67 13.57 5.84
CA VAL A 110 1.52 14.38 6.24
C VAL A 110 0.49 13.56 7.01
N LEU A 111 0.10 12.38 6.51
CA LEU A 111 -0.93 11.56 7.14
C LEU A 111 -0.51 10.98 8.50
N ILE A 112 0.79 10.75 8.74
CA ILE A 112 1.30 10.39 10.07
C ILE A 112 1.02 11.52 11.08
N LYS A 113 1.19 12.79 10.69
CA LYS A 113 0.90 13.94 11.57
C LYS A 113 -0.59 14.11 11.87
N VAL A 114 -1.45 13.55 11.02
CA VAL A 114 -2.90 13.50 11.20
C VAL A 114 -3.33 12.34 12.09
N GLY A 115 -2.49 11.29 12.23
CA GLY A 115 -2.71 10.15 13.13
C GLY A 115 -2.84 8.79 12.43
N PHE A 116 -2.56 8.71 11.13
CA PHE A 116 -2.59 7.44 10.40
C PHE A 116 -1.27 6.66 10.54
N ASN A 117 -1.37 5.34 10.37
CA ASN A 117 -0.20 4.48 10.26
C ASN A 117 0.40 4.56 8.84
N GLY A 118 1.70 4.85 8.73
CA GLY A 118 2.36 5.02 7.42
C GLY A 118 2.32 3.78 6.52
N GLY A 119 2.42 2.58 7.08
CA GLY A 119 2.30 1.32 6.33
C GLY A 119 0.88 1.10 5.78
N HIS A 120 -0.14 1.48 6.58
CA HIS A 120 -1.54 1.43 6.16
C HIS A 120 -1.79 2.38 4.98
N VAL A 121 -1.31 3.62 5.07
CA VAL A 121 -1.40 4.62 3.99
C VAL A 121 -0.70 4.13 2.73
N ALA A 122 0.55 3.62 2.87
CA ALA A 122 1.32 3.12 1.74
C ALA A 122 0.62 1.97 1.00
N ARG A 123 -0.08 1.10 1.74
CA ARG A 123 -0.88 0.02 1.16
C ARG A 123 -2.05 0.57 0.37
N PHE A 124 -2.81 1.51 0.92
CA PHE A 124 -3.94 2.14 0.23
C PHE A 124 -3.52 2.84 -1.06
N VAL A 125 -2.45 3.64 -1.02
CA VAL A 125 -1.93 4.30 -2.22
C VAL A 125 -1.55 3.29 -3.28
N LYS A 126 -0.92 2.16 -2.91
CA LYS A 126 -0.55 1.11 -3.88
C LYS A 126 -1.73 0.31 -4.42
N SER A 127 -2.75 0.09 -3.61
CA SER A 127 -3.92 -0.70 -4.00
C SER A 127 -4.93 0.08 -4.82
N GLU A 128 -5.06 1.38 -4.58
CA GLU A 128 -6.05 2.25 -5.24
C GLU A 128 -5.43 3.11 -6.35
N ALA A 129 -4.11 3.04 -6.56
CA ALA A 129 -3.45 3.71 -7.68
C ALA A 129 -3.22 2.76 -8.86
N GLY A 130 -3.50 3.25 -10.06
CA GLY A 130 -3.28 2.52 -11.31
C GLY A 130 -3.87 3.24 -12.51
N ASP A 131 -3.77 2.61 -13.68
CA ASP A 131 -4.07 3.28 -14.96
C ASP A 131 -5.56 3.28 -15.33
N HIS A 132 -6.36 2.40 -14.72
CA HIS A 132 -7.79 2.32 -15.00
C HIS A 132 -8.62 3.30 -14.15
N PRO A 133 -9.27 4.32 -14.75
CA PRO A 133 -10.04 5.33 -14.01
C PRO A 133 -11.29 4.74 -13.33
N ASP A 134 -11.89 3.68 -13.87
CA ASP A 134 -13.08 3.05 -13.28
C ASP A 134 -12.79 2.27 -11.98
N ARG A 135 -11.52 1.94 -11.73
CA ARG A 135 -11.10 1.08 -10.60
C ARG A 135 -10.18 1.79 -9.64
N HIS A 136 -9.38 2.73 -10.13
CA HIS A 136 -8.35 3.40 -9.35
C HIS A 136 -8.74 4.86 -9.17
N ARG A 137 -8.50 5.37 -7.97
CA ARG A 137 -8.80 6.76 -7.62
C ARG A 137 -7.69 7.70 -8.05
N TRP A 138 -6.48 7.17 -8.14
CA TRP A 138 -5.28 7.92 -8.45
C TRP A 138 -4.53 7.25 -9.60
N ARG A 139 -3.94 8.07 -10.46
CA ARG A 139 -2.97 7.63 -11.45
C ARG A 139 -1.58 7.86 -10.90
N LYS A 140 -0.69 6.90 -11.10
CA LYS A 140 0.72 7.08 -10.80
C LYS A 140 1.45 7.53 -12.06
N GLU A 141 2.12 8.66 -11.99
CA GLU A 141 2.91 9.20 -13.09
C GLU A 141 4.29 8.53 -13.20
N PRO A 142 4.96 8.60 -14.36
CA PRO A 142 6.29 8.02 -14.56
C PRO A 142 7.36 8.59 -13.62
N ASP A 143 7.20 9.84 -13.17
CA ASP A 143 8.09 10.51 -12.23
C ASP A 143 7.88 10.06 -10.76
N GLY A 144 6.92 9.18 -10.52
CA GLY A 144 6.58 8.66 -9.20
C GLY A 144 5.64 9.57 -8.40
N THR A 145 5.08 10.61 -9.03
CA THR A 145 3.99 11.41 -8.46
C THR A 145 2.63 10.75 -8.68
N TYR A 146 1.62 11.20 -7.95
CA TYR A 146 0.24 10.72 -8.03
C TYR A 146 -0.67 11.87 -8.46
N ALA A 147 -1.56 11.61 -9.41
CA ALA A 147 -2.57 12.55 -9.89
C ALA A 147 -3.97 11.98 -9.68
N LEU A 148 -4.98 12.85 -9.64
CA LEU A 148 -6.38 12.44 -9.69
C LEU A 148 -6.73 12.07 -11.13
N HIS A 149 -7.56 11.04 -11.31
CA HIS A 149 -8.22 10.81 -12.59
C HIS A 149 -9.23 11.95 -12.80
N VAL A 150 -9.10 12.70 -13.90
CA VAL A 150 -9.98 13.81 -14.29
C VAL A 150 -10.96 13.30 -15.34
#